data_AF-A0A7V4GVW4-F1
#
_entry.id   AF-A0A7V4GVW4-F1
#
_cell.length_a   1.000
_cell.length_b   1.000
_cell.length_c   1.000
_cell.angle_alpha   90.00
_cell.angle_beta   90.00
_cell.angle_gamma   90.00
#
_symmetry.space_group_name_H-M   'P 1'
#
loop_
_entity.id
_entity.type
_entity.pdbx_description
1 polymer ?
#
loop_
_entity_poly.entity_id
_entity_poly.type
_entity_poly.pdbx_seq_one_letter_code
_entity_poly.pdbx_strand_id
1 'polypeptide(L)' 'MKYYLIAGEASGDLHGANLIKALKKNDPEGIFRFFGGDLMQQEGGTLVKHYR' A
#
# COMPACT_ATOMS: atom_id res chain seq x y z
N MET A 1 -2.39 13.09 -4.09
CA MET A 1 -3.02 12.33 -5.21
C MET A 1 -3.80 11.13 -4.68
N LYS A 2 -4.59 10.42 -5.51
CA LYS A 2 -5.27 9.17 -5.13
C LYS A 2 -4.54 7.98 -5.76
N TYR A 3 -4.06 7.05 -4.93
CA TYR A 3 -3.32 5.87 -5.35
C TYR A 3 -4.13 4.61 -5.12
N TYR A 4 -4.16 3.73 -6.14
CA TYR A 4 -4.70 2.39 -6.03
C TYR A 4 -3.62 1.36 -6.35
N LEU A 5 -3.23 0.54 -5.38
CA LEU A 5 -2.17 -0.47 -5.51
C LEU A 5 -2.75 -1.89 -5.38
N ILE A 6 -2.16 -2.85 -6.09
CA ILE A 6 -2.59 -4.25 -6.04
C ILE A 6 -1.38 -5.14 -5.84
N ALA A 7 -1.32 -5.80 -4.69
CA ALA A 7 -0.41 -6.89 -4.37
C ALA A 7 -1.21 -8.18 -4.15
N GLY A 8 -0.81 -9.24 -4.87
CA GLY A 8 -1.48 -10.55 -4.83
C GLY A 8 -0.73 -11.63 -4.05
N GLU A 9 0.41 -11.30 -3.46
CA GLU A 9 1.29 -12.22 -2.72
C GLU A 9 2.16 -11.46 -1.71
N ALA A 10 2.86 -12.18 -0.83
CA ALA A 10 3.66 -11.61 0.25
C ALA A 10 4.83 -10.73 -0.23
N SER A 11 5.49 -11.10 -1.33
CA SER A 11 6.53 -10.27 -1.98
C SER A 11 5.94 -8.95 -2.48
N GLY A 12 4.74 -9.01 -3.08
CA GLY A 12 3.99 -7.83 -3.52
C GLY A 12 3.63 -6.90 -2.36
N ASP A 13 3.23 -7.45 -1.21
CA ASP A 13 2.96 -6.68 0.01
C ASP A 13 4.22 -5.95 0.52
N LEU A 14 5.37 -6.64 0.55
CA LEU A 14 6.66 -6.04 0.92
C LEU A 14 7.05 -4.88 -0.01
N HIS A 15 6.98 -5.08 -1.33
CA HIS A 15 7.34 -4.03 -2.28
C HIS A 15 6.32 -2.88 -2.29
N GLY A 16 5.03 -3.20 -2.16
CA GLY A 16 3.94 -2.23 -2.06
C GLY A 16 4.08 -1.34 -0.83
N ALA A 17 4.46 -1.90 0.32
CA ALA A 17 4.70 -1.14 1.55
C ALA A 17 5.83 -0.13 1.36
N ASN A 18 6.97 -0.57 0.80
CA ASN A 18 8.09 0.32 0.50
C ASN A 18 7.71 1.45 -0.49
N LEU A 19 6.85 1.14 -1.47
CA LEU A 19 6.34 2.15 -2.39
C LEU A 19 5.42 3.17 -1.69
N ILE A 20 4.47 2.72 -0.85
CA ILE A 20 3.61 3.63 -0.07
C ILE A 20 4.47 4.55 0.79
N LYS A 21 5.47 3.99 1.49
CA LYS A 21 6.40 4.73 2.33
C LYS A 21 7.15 5.82 1.56
N ALA A 22 7.65 5.50 0.36
CA ALA A 22 8.34 6.44 -0.50
C ALA A 22 7.39 7.51 -1.06
N LEU A 23 6.18 7.12 -1.46
CA LEU A 23 5.16 8.05 -1.98
C LEU A 23 4.71 9.03 -0.92
N LYS A 24 4.50 8.61 0.33
CA LYS A 24 4.15 9.52 1.44
C LYS A 24 5.18 10.62 1.70
N LYS A 25 6.47 10.36 1.41
CA LYS A 25 7.52 11.38 1.50
C LYS A 25 7.43 12.42 0.39
N ASN A 26 7.00 12.02 -0.80
CA ASN A 26 6.92 12.88 -1.98
C ASN A 26 5.56 13.57 -2.12
N ASP A 27 4.50 12.90 -1.67
CA ASP A 27 3.10 13.36 -1.67
C ASP A 27 2.49 13.09 -0.28
N PRO A 28 2.70 13.99 0.69
CA PRO A 28 2.18 13.83 2.05
C PRO A 28 0.65 13.80 2.13
N GLU A 29 -0.03 14.38 1.14
CA GLU A 29 -1.51 14.39 1.03
C GLU A 29 -2.04 13.23 0.17
N GLY A 30 -1.17 12.26 -0.15
CA GLY A 30 -1.52 11.05 -0.87
C GLY A 30 -2.56 10.22 -0.13
N ILE A 31 -3.64 9.83 -0.82
CA ILE A 31 -4.67 8.92 -0.32
C ILE A 31 -4.43 7.54 -0.93
N PHE A 32 -4.27 6.53 -0.09
CA PHE A 32 -3.90 5.18 -0.50
C PHE A 32 -5.04 4.21 -0.27
N ARG A 33 -5.37 3.42 -1.29
CA ARG A 33 -6.30 2.29 -1.23
C ARG A 33 -5.67 1.11 -1.95
N PHE A 34 -5.78 -0.11 -1.42
CA PHE A 34 -5.03 -1.23 -2.00
C PHE A 34 -5.60 -2.62 -1.73
N PHE A 35 -5.19 -3.57 -2.57
CA PHE A 35 -5.10 -4.99 -2.22
C PHE A 35 -3.66 -5.26 -1.79
N GLY A 36 -3.48 -6.00 -0.71
CA GLY A 36 -2.15 -6.27 -0.16
C GLY A 36 -2.25 -7.08 1.11
N GLY A 37 -1.29 -6.91 2.01
CA GLY A 37 -1.29 -7.58 3.29
C GLY A 37 -0.91 -6.67 4.44
N ASP A 38 -0.39 -7.29 5.48
CA ASP A 38 -0.11 -6.64 6.75
C ASP A 38 0.94 -5.52 6.61
N LEU A 39 1.94 -5.66 5.72
CA LEU A 39 2.99 -4.65 5.56
C LEU A 39 2.44 -3.36 4.92
N MET A 40 1.66 -3.49 3.85
CA MET A 40 0.99 -2.34 3.24
C MET A 40 -0.02 -1.71 4.21
N GLN A 41 -0.70 -2.52 5.02
CA GLN A 41 -1.62 -2.04 6.04
C GLN A 41 -0.90 -1.22 7.14
N GLN A 42 0.29 -1.65 7.57
CA GLN A 42 1.11 -0.92 8.54
C GLN A 42 1.56 0.45 8.02
N GLU A 43 1.85 0.55 6.72
CA GLU A 43 2.16 1.84 6.09
C GLU A 43 0.93 2.75 6.02
N GLY A 44 -0.29 2.23 6.18
CA GLY A 44 -1.53 2.98 6.30
C GLY A 44 -2.23 3.24 4.96
N GLY A 45 -3.49 3.67 5.04
CA GLY A 45 -4.42 3.73 3.91
C GLY A 45 -5.57 2.76 4.10
N THR A 46 -6.33 2.52 3.03
CA THR A 46 -7.51 1.63 3.06
C THR A 46 -7.19 0.28 2.41
N LEU A 47 -7.03 -0.77 3.22
CA LEU A 47 -6.99 -2.15 2.74
C LEU A 47 -8.39 -2.56 2.28
N VAL A 48 -8.52 -2.99 1.03
CA VAL A 48 -9.80 -3.43 0.44
C VAL A 48 -9.92 -4.95 0.41
N LYS A 49 -8.80 -5.63 0.18
CA LYS A 49 -8.74 -7.09 0.18
C LYS A 49 -7.35 -7.53 0.62
N HIS A 50 -7.30 -8.42 1.60
CA HIS A 50 -6.06 -9.10 1.95
C HIS A 50 -5.71 -10.11 0.85
N TYR A 51 -4.43 -10.26 0.51
CA TYR A 51 -3.99 -11.24 -0.51
C TYR A 51 -4.23 -12.71 -0.09
N ARG A 52 -4.68 -12.93 1.15
CA ARG A 52 -4.94 -14.22 1.77
C ARG A 52 -6.43 -14.40 1.98
#